data_AF-A0A0F8YU01-F1
#
_entry.id   AF-A0A0F8YU01-F1
#
_cell.length_a   1.000
_cell.length_b   1.000
_cell.length_c   1.000
_cell.angle_alpha   90.00
_cell.angle_beta   90.00
_cell.angle_gamma   90.00
#
_symmetry.space_group_name_H-M   'P 1'
#
loop_
_entity.id
_entity.type
_entity.pdbx_description
1 polymer ?
#
loop_
_entity_poly.entity_id
_entity_poly.type
_entity_poly.pdbx_seq_one_letter_code
_entity_poly.pdbx_strand_id
1 'polypeptide(L)' 'MNQRCSDPKAHNYNRYGGRGIKCLFKSLDTFRDYVMNGSGYDTIEKLKGLQIDRIDNNGHYEKGNIRFVTAKENSNNRG' A
#
# COMPACT_ATOMS: atom_id res chain seq x y z
N MET A 1 -2.87 4.25 4.16
CA MET A 1 -1.51 3.73 4.42
C MET A 1 -0.92 4.34 5.69
N ASN A 2 -0.84 5.67 5.81
CA ASN A 2 -0.25 6.34 6.98
C ASN A 2 -0.90 5.96 8.32
N GLN A 3 -2.20 6.15 8.49
CA GLN A 3 -2.86 5.94 9.79
C GLN A 3 -2.59 4.54 10.38
N ARG A 4 -2.81 3.47 9.61
CA ARG A 4 -2.52 2.10 10.07
C ARG A 4 -1.06 1.84 10.44
N CYS A 5 -0.11 2.59 9.89
CA CYS A 5 1.33 2.43 10.18
C CYS A 5 1.81 3.32 11.35
N SER A 6 1.18 4.47 11.57
CA SER A 6 1.69 5.49 12.51
C SER A 6 0.79 5.78 13.71
N ASP A 7 -0.48 5.37 13.67
CA ASP A 7 -1.45 5.64 14.73
C ASP A 7 -1.72 4.38 15.57
N PRO A 8 -1.20 4.27 16.81
CA PRO A 8 -1.46 3.15 17.70
C PRO A 8 -2.93 2.90 18.02
N LYS A 9 -3.79 3.91 17.83
CA LYS A 9 -5.25 3.79 18.05
C LYS A 9 -5.98 3.21 16.85
N ALA A 10 -5.33 3.08 15.69
CA ALA A 10 -5.96 2.46 14.53
C ALA A 10 -6.30 0.99 14.84
N HIS A 11 -7.52 0.56 14.53
CA HIS A 11 -8.03 -0.81 14.79
C HIS A 11 -7.15 -1.93 14.22
N ASN A 12 -6.32 -1.61 13.22
CA ASN A 12 -5.41 -2.53 12.55
C ASN A 12 -3.93 -2.25 12.84
N TYR A 13 -3.59 -1.31 13.72
CA TYR A 13 -2.20 -0.90 14.00
C TYR A 13 -1.29 -2.08 14.30
N ASN A 14 -1.76 -3.03 15.12
CA ASN A 14 -1.02 -4.25 15.47
C ASN A 14 -0.53 -5.06 14.25
N ARG A 15 -1.26 -5.04 13.13
CA ARG A 15 -0.90 -5.74 11.88
C ARG A 15 0.05 -4.95 10.98
N TYR A 16 0.28 -3.68 11.29
CA TYR A 16 1.08 -2.76 10.49
C TYR A 16 2.12 -2.07 11.38
N GLY A 17 1.81 -0.90 11.95
CA GLY A 17 2.77 -0.14 12.78
C GLY A 17 3.31 -0.93 13.97
N GLY A 18 2.48 -1.77 14.59
CA GLY A 18 2.90 -2.67 15.68
C GLY A 18 3.92 -3.75 15.26
N ARG A 19 4.04 -4.04 13.96
CA ARG A 19 5.09 -4.90 13.38
C ARG A 19 6.31 -4.11 12.89
N GLY A 20 6.37 -2.81 13.15
CA GLY A 20 7.41 -1.92 12.65
C GLY A 20 7.23 -1.50 11.18
N ILE A 21 6.08 -1.81 10.57
CA ILE A 21 5.82 -1.47 9.17
C ILE A 21 5.51 0.02 9.03
N LYS A 22 6.26 0.69 8.15
CA LYS A 22 6.13 2.13 7.89
C LYS A 22 5.61 2.42 6.48
N CYS A 23 5.10 3.63 6.30
CA CYS A 23 4.88 4.21 4.98
C CYS A 23 6.04 5.14 4.66
N LEU A 24 6.85 4.78 3.65
CA LEU A 24 8.06 5.52 3.29
C LEU A 24 7.81 6.56 2.18
N PHE A 25 6.58 6.64 1.66
CA PHE A 25 6.17 7.76 0.82
C PHE A 25 6.05 9.02 1.66
N LYS A 26 6.82 10.06 1.31
CA LYS A 26 6.90 11.32 2.07
C LYS A 26 5.61 12.14 2.01
N SER A 27 4.89 12.04 0.89
CA SER A 27 3.61 12.71 0.66
C SER A 27 2.73 11.89 -0.29
N LEU A 28 1.44 12.26 -0.38
CA LEU A 28 0.53 11.71 -1.38
C LEU A 28 1.05 11.97 -2.80
N ASP A 29 1.69 13.11 -3.05
CA ASP A 29 2.27 13.45 -4.35
C ASP A 29 3.40 12.48 -4.72
N THR A 30 4.33 12.21 -3.78
CA THR A 30 5.40 11.24 -4.04
C THR A 30 4.89 9.82 -4.30
N PHE A 31 3.75 9.47 -3.72
CA PHE A 31 3.07 8.21 -3.99
C PHE A 31 2.42 8.24 -5.38
N ARG A 32 1.68 9.31 -5.71
CA ARG A 32 1.04 9.49 -7.01
C ARG A 32 2.07 9.46 -8.14
N ASP A 33 3.18 10.17 -8.00
CA ASP A 33 4.24 10.20 -9.01
C ASP A 33 4.84 8.82 -9.26
N TYR A 34 5.04 8.03 -8.19
CA TYR A 34 5.49 6.66 -8.31
C TYR A 34 4.47 5.79 -9.05
N VAL A 35 3.18 5.95 -8.77
CA VAL A 35 2.11 5.16 -9.40
C VAL A 35 1.96 5.51 -10.88
N MET A 36 1.91 6.80 -11.19
CA MET A 36 1.66 7.29 -12.54
C MET A 36 2.87 7.07 -13.48
N ASN A 37 4.09 7.20 -12.95
CA ASN A 37 5.31 7.16 -13.78
C ASN A 37 6.11 5.85 -13.64
N GLY A 38 5.86 5.04 -12.60
CA GLY A 38 6.75 3.93 -12.23
C GLY A 38 6.12 2.55 -12.23
N SER A 39 4.79 2.42 -12.17
CA SER A 39 4.13 1.11 -12.02
C SER A 39 3.21 0.70 -13.18
N GLY A 40 3.18 1.47 -14.28
CA GLY A 40 2.38 1.15 -15.48
C GLY A 40 0.87 1.44 -15.34
N TYR A 41 0.45 1.95 -14.18
CA TYR A 41 -0.90 2.44 -13.90
C TYR A 41 -0.98 3.94 -14.17
N ASP A 42 -0.77 4.30 -15.44
CA ASP A 42 -0.72 5.67 -15.97
C ASP A 42 -2.10 6.37 -16.09
N THR A 43 -3.19 5.66 -15.77
CA THR A 43 -4.55 6.18 -15.87
C THR A 43 -5.40 5.78 -14.67
N ILE A 44 -6.33 6.64 -14.28
CA ILE A 44 -7.29 6.36 -13.20
C ILE A 44 -8.14 5.14 -13.53
N GLU A 45 -8.49 4.92 -14.81
CA GLU A 45 -9.31 3.77 -15.21
C GLU A 45 -8.58 2.44 -14.95
N LYS A 46 -7.26 2.36 -15.17
CA LYS A 46 -6.46 1.16 -14.84
C LYS A 46 -6.38 0.89 -13.33
N LEU A 47 -6.59 1.90 -12.49
CA LEU A 47 -6.60 1.76 -11.03
C LEU A 47 -7.97 1.44 -10.45
N LYS A 48 -9.03 1.56 -11.26
CA LYS A 48 -10.40 1.42 -10.81
C LYS A 48 -10.68 -0.02 -10.37
N GLY A 49 -11.21 -0.17 -9.16
CA GLY A 49 -11.49 -1.48 -8.57
C GLY A 49 -10.26 -2.22 -8.03
N LEU A 50 -9.06 -1.62 -8.10
CA LEU A 50 -7.86 -2.16 -7.49
C LEU A 50 -7.64 -1.63 -6.07
N GLN A 51 -6.91 -2.42 -5.29
CA GLN A 51 -6.52 -2.14 -3.93
C GLN A 51 -5.00 -2.13 -3.82
N ILE A 52 -4.49 -1.28 -2.94
CA ILE A 52 -3.06 -1.22 -2.64
C ILE A 52 -2.71 -2.39 -1.72
N ASP A 53 -1.82 -3.24 -2.21
CA ASP A 53 -1.25 -4.36 -1.50
C ASP A 53 0.29 -4.25 -1.48
N ARG A 54 0.93 -4.96 -0.54
CA ARG A 54 2.38 -5.09 -0.49
C ARG A 54 2.80 -6.40 -1.13
N ILE A 55 3.91 -6.40 -1.86
CA ILE A 55 4.43 -7.62 -2.49
C ILE A 55 5.00 -8.54 -1.41
N ASP A 56 5.87 -8.00 -0.56
CA ASP A 56 6.29 -8.56 0.72
C ASP A 56 5.42 -7.99 1.85
N ASN A 57 4.63 -8.87 2.47
CA ASN A 57 3.69 -8.51 3.51
C ASN A 57 4.36 -8.12 4.85
N ASN A 58 5.65 -8.42 5.03
CA ASN A 58 6.48 -7.96 6.14
C ASN A 58 7.21 -6.64 5.82
N GLY A 59 7.32 -6.28 4.55
CA GLY A 59 8.01 -5.07 4.10
C GLY A 59 7.20 -3.78 4.29
N HIS A 60 7.83 -2.65 3.99
CA HIS A 60 7.24 -1.32 4.12
C HIS A 60 6.34 -0.94 2.94
N TYR A 61 5.52 0.10 3.08
CA TYR A 61 4.95 0.75 1.90
C TYR A 61 6.04 1.61 1.26
N GLU A 62 6.70 1.06 0.23
CA GLU A 62 7.83 1.69 -0.45
C GLU A 62 7.88 1.34 -1.94
N LYS A 63 8.69 2.07 -2.71
CA LYS A 63 8.88 1.79 -4.13
C LYS A 63 9.41 0.36 -4.30
N GLY A 64 8.82 -0.41 -5.22
CA GLY A 64 9.16 -1.81 -5.44
C GLY A 64 8.48 -2.81 -4.50
N ASN A 65 7.84 -2.36 -3.41
CA ASN A 65 7.04 -3.23 -2.52
C ASN A 65 5.54 -2.92 -2.54
N ILE A 66 5.05 -2.28 -3.61
CA ILE A 66 3.64 -1.96 -3.81
C ILE A 66 3.15 -2.62 -5.09
N ARG A 67 1.99 -3.26 -5.00
CA ARG A 67 1.22 -3.72 -6.17
C ARG A 67 -0.24 -3.32 -6.04
N PHE A 68 -0.92 -3.27 -7.19
CA PHE A 68 -2.35 -3.06 -7.26
C PHE A 68 -3.02 -4.37 -7.62
N VAL A 69 -3.90 -4.83 -6.75
CA VAL A 69 -4.59 -6.12 -6.86
C VAL A 69 -6.09 -5.92 -6.78
N THR A 70 -6.87 -6.77 -7.41
CA THR A 70 -8.32 -6.76 -7.23
C THR A 70 -8.69 -7.11 -5.78
N ALA A 71 -9.88 -6.72 -5.34
CA ALA A 71 -10.36 -7.08 -4.00
C ALA A 71 -10.41 -8.61 -3.77
N LYS A 72 -10.61 -9.39 -4.85
CA LYS A 72 -10.58 -10.86 -4.84
C LYS A 72 -9.18 -11.37 -4.54
N GLU A 73 -8.17 -10.86 -5.23
CA GLU A 73 -6.77 -11.24 -5.03
C GLU A 73 -6.25 -10.82 -3.65
N ASN A 74 -6.58 -9.61 -3.20
CA ASN A 74 -6.19 -9.14 -1.86
C ASN A 74 -6.77 -10.02 -0.74
N SER A 75 -8.01 -10.50 -0.93
CA SER A 75 -8.66 -11.36 0.06
C SER A 75 -8.02 -12.74 0.17
N ASN A 76 -7.38 -13.21 -0.90
CA ASN A 76 -6.65 -14.48 -0.90
C ASN A 76 -5.24 -14.35 -0.28
N ASN A 77 -4.71 -13.14 -0.14
CA ASN A 77 -3.40 -12.85 0.45
C ASN A 77 -3.47 -12.46 1.95
N ARG A 78 -4.54 -12.83 2.66
CA ARG A 78 -4.68 -12.58 4.11
C ARG A 78 -3.88 -13.56 4.98
N GLY A 79 -2.64 -13.87 4.57
CA GLY A 79 -1.66 -14.64 5.35
C GLY A 79 -0.89 -13.76 6.31
#